data_AF-A0A928CQX2-F1
#
_entry.id   AF-A0A928CQX2-F1
#
_cell.length_a   1.000
_cell.length_b   1.000
_cell.length_c   1.000
_cell.angle_alpha   90.00
_cell.angle_beta   90.00
_cell.angle_gamma   90.00
#
_symmetry.space_group_name_H-M   'P 1'
#
loop_
_entity.id
_entity.type
_entity.pdbx_description
1 polymer ?
#
loop_
_entity_poly.entity_id
_entity_poly.type
_entity_poly.pdbx_seq_one_letter_code
_entity_poly.pdbx_strand_id
1 'polypeptide(L)'
;MNEIPNEVVHKELDLIQKCVERMSHNSFIIKGWTVLLFSGAFAFWENHPQKQELLPVVAISLVILWGLDAYYLQQERNFRQLYAWVIEARKNGNTDNLYNLDYKKAKCSSCILKAFFAPIMLLLYVVPLCVVISLFLYNCDIKITYKGENKVYKTTPAASIEKDNVSPNYKPSHLAKDSATK
;
A
#
# COMPACT_ATOMS: atom_id res chain seq x y z
N MET A 1 28.04 31.69 36.48
CA MET A 1 27.21 30.97 35.49
C MET A 1 26.60 29.81 36.26
N ASN A 2 25.28 29.76 36.42
CA ASN A 2 24.67 28.64 37.15
C ASN A 2 24.76 27.42 36.23
N GLU A 3 25.63 26.48 36.56
CA GLU A 3 25.72 25.22 35.83
C GLU A 3 24.43 24.43 36.03
N ILE A 4 23.83 23.98 34.93
CA ILE A 4 22.63 23.15 34.98
C ILE A 4 23.06 21.76 35.49
N PRO A 5 22.41 21.19 36.50
CA PRO A 5 22.73 19.84 36.96
C PRO A 5 22.67 18.82 35.81
N ASN A 6 23.70 18.00 35.67
CA ASN A 6 23.76 17.00 34.58
C ASN A 6 22.57 16.04 34.59
N GLU A 7 22.05 15.71 35.77
CA GLU A 7 20.84 14.90 35.96
C GLU A 7 19.60 15.49 35.25
N VAL A 8 19.45 16.81 35.25
CA VAL A 8 18.35 17.53 34.60
C VAL A 8 18.51 17.45 33.09
N VAL A 9 19.72 17.66 32.59
CA VAL A 9 20.04 17.59 31.15
C VAL A 9 19.81 16.17 30.62
N HIS A 10 20.34 15.14 31.31
CA HIS A 10 20.13 13.75 30.92
C HIS A 10 18.66 13.36 30.90
N LYS A 11 17.88 13.79 31.91
CA LYS A 11 16.44 13.52 31.97
C LYS A 11 15.68 14.17 30.81
N GLU A 12 16.04 15.39 30.42
CA GLU A 12 15.44 16.05 29.26
C GLU A 12 15.78 15.33 27.94
N LEU A 13 17.04 14.95 27.75
CA LEU A 13 17.48 14.20 26.57
C LEU A 13 16.78 12.83 26.49
N ASP A 14 16.59 12.14 27.62
CA ASP A 14 15.85 10.89 27.70
C ASP A 14 14.39 11.03 27.29
N LEU A 15 13.74 12.16 27.63
CA LEU A 15 12.36 12.42 27.20
C LEU A 15 12.26 12.59 25.69
N ILE A 16 13.21 13.32 25.09
CA ILE A 16 13.27 13.50 23.62
C ILE A 16 13.57 12.17 22.94
N GLN A 17 14.53 11.40 23.47
CA GLN A 17 14.90 10.08 22.97
C GLN A 17 13.71 9.11 23.00
N LYS A 18 12.92 9.10 24.08
CA LYS A 18 11.67 8.31 24.15
C LYS A 18 10.66 8.71 23.07
N CYS A 19 10.59 9.99 22.70
CA CYS A 19 9.77 10.42 21.56
C CYS A 19 10.30 9.88 20.23
N VAL A 20 11.62 9.94 20.00
CA VAL A 20 12.27 9.37 18.80
C VAL A 20 11.97 7.87 18.68
N GLU A 21 12.13 7.12 19.77
CA GLU A 21 11.86 5.69 19.84
C GLU A 21 10.41 5.35 19.49
N ARG A 22 9.44 6.12 20.03
CA ARG A 22 8.02 5.94 19.69
C ARG A 22 7.73 6.18 18.20
N MET A 23 8.35 7.19 17.59
CA MET A 23 8.18 7.46 16.15
C MET A 23 8.79 6.35 15.29
N SER A 24 9.99 5.89 15.64
CA SER A 24 10.67 4.78 14.95
C SER A 24 9.87 3.48 15.08
N HIS A 25 9.35 3.18 16.26
CA HIS A 25 8.53 2.00 16.53
C HIS A 25 7.23 2.00 15.71
N ASN A 26 6.51 3.14 15.68
CA ASN A 26 5.30 3.26 14.88
C ASN A 26 5.56 3.08 13.38
N SER A 27 6.67 3.64 12.85
CA SER A 27 7.11 3.41 11.47
C SER A 27 7.38 1.92 11.21
N PHE A 28 8.05 1.23 12.13
CA PHE A 28 8.31 -0.21 11.98
C PHE A 28 7.02 -1.03 11.95
N ILE A 29 6.05 -0.73 12.81
CA ILE A 29 4.74 -1.38 12.83
C ILE A 29 4.03 -1.21 11.48
N ILE A 30 4.00 0.00 10.93
CA ILE A 30 3.35 0.29 9.63
C ILE A 30 3.97 -0.50 8.49
N LYS A 31 5.31 -0.63 8.48
CA LYS A 31 6.02 -1.46 7.49
C LYS A 31 5.62 -2.93 7.59
N GLY A 32 5.49 -3.45 8.82
CA GLY A 32 5.01 -4.81 9.07
C GLY A 32 3.59 -5.04 8.53
N TRP A 33 2.66 -4.13 8.82
CA TRP A 33 1.29 -4.19 8.30
C TRP A 33 1.23 -4.09 6.78
N THR A 34 2.12 -3.31 6.17
CA THR A 34 2.21 -3.19 4.71
C THR A 34 2.51 -4.53 4.06
N VAL A 35 3.53 -5.25 4.56
CA VAL A 35 3.92 -6.57 4.04
C VAL A 35 2.79 -7.58 4.25
N LEU A 36 2.15 -7.57 5.43
CA LEU A 36 1.06 -8.48 5.74
C LEU A 36 -0.17 -8.26 4.84
N LEU A 37 -0.60 -7.00 4.67
CA LEU A 37 -1.73 -6.66 3.81
C LEU A 37 -1.45 -7.00 2.35
N PHE A 38 -0.24 -6.73 1.87
CA PHE A 38 0.14 -7.05 0.50
C PHE A 38 0.17 -8.57 0.26
N SER A 39 0.79 -9.34 1.16
CA SER A 39 0.82 -10.81 1.07
C SER A 39 -0.57 -11.41 1.17
N GLY A 40 -1.41 -10.91 2.07
CA GLY A 40 -2.79 -11.36 2.22
C GLY A 40 -3.60 -11.08 0.95
N ALA A 41 -3.53 -9.85 0.43
CA ALA A 41 -4.20 -9.48 -0.81
C ALA A 41 -3.77 -10.37 -2.00
N PHE A 42 -2.48 -10.70 -2.07
CA PHE A 42 -1.97 -11.60 -3.11
C PHE A 42 -2.49 -13.03 -2.96
N ALA A 43 -2.56 -13.56 -1.73
CA ALA A 43 -3.11 -14.89 -1.47
C ALA A 43 -4.61 -14.98 -1.80
N PHE A 44 -5.37 -13.90 -1.59
CA PHE A 44 -6.80 -13.83 -1.93
C PHE A 44 -7.07 -13.62 -3.43
N TRP A 45 -6.06 -13.32 -4.25
CA TRP A 45 -6.23 -12.94 -5.66
C TRP A 45 -6.85 -14.05 -6.53
N GLU A 46 -6.36 -15.29 -6.39
CA GLU A 46 -6.68 -16.38 -7.29
C GLU A 46 -8.13 -16.87 -7.15
N ASN A 47 -8.69 -16.78 -5.94
CA ASN A 47 -9.94 -17.42 -5.56
C ASN A 47 -11.16 -16.50 -5.58
N HIS A 48 -11.01 -15.20 -5.85
CA HIS A 48 -12.11 -14.24 -5.77
C HIS A 48 -12.66 -13.81 -7.15
N PRO A 49 -13.99 -13.97 -7.38
CA PRO A 49 -14.62 -13.57 -8.65
C PRO A 49 -14.60 -12.05 -8.88
N GLN A 50 -14.53 -11.25 -7.82
CA GLN A 50 -14.47 -9.78 -7.85
C GLN A 50 -13.04 -9.24 -7.71
N LYS A 51 -12.02 -10.02 -8.10
CA LYS A 51 -10.60 -9.64 -7.98
C LYS A 51 -10.30 -8.24 -8.50
N GLN A 52 -10.98 -7.76 -9.54
CA GLN A 52 -10.80 -6.42 -10.12
C GLN A 52 -11.14 -5.26 -9.16
N GLU A 53 -12.08 -5.46 -8.24
CA GLU A 53 -12.50 -4.42 -7.28
C GLU A 53 -11.54 -4.33 -6.08
N LEU A 54 -10.72 -5.35 -5.85
CA LEU A 54 -9.76 -5.40 -4.76
C LEU A 54 -8.48 -4.59 -5.03
N LEU A 55 -8.01 -4.47 -6.28
CA LEU A 55 -6.73 -3.78 -6.58
C LEU A 55 -6.76 -2.30 -6.21
N PRO A 56 -7.82 -1.54 -6.55
CA PRO A 56 -7.88 -0.13 -6.17
C PRO A 56 -7.84 0.04 -4.65
N VAL A 57 -8.50 -0.85 -3.90
CA VAL A 57 -8.48 -0.83 -2.43
C VAL A 57 -7.07 -1.07 -1.91
N VAL A 58 -6.37 -2.10 -2.40
CA VAL A 58 -4.98 -2.40 -2.01
C VAL A 58 -4.05 -1.24 -2.38
N ALA A 59 -4.18 -0.66 -3.57
CA ALA A 59 -3.37 0.47 -4.00
C ALA A 59 -3.59 1.70 -3.10
N ILE A 60 -4.84 2.04 -2.77
CA ILE A 60 -5.18 3.15 -1.87
C ILE A 60 -4.59 2.89 -0.47
N SER A 61 -4.75 1.68 0.07
CA SER A 61 -4.17 1.31 1.35
C SER A 61 -2.64 1.46 1.37
N LEU A 62 -1.95 1.03 0.31
CA LEU A 62 -0.50 1.20 0.18
C LEU A 62 -0.07 2.67 0.15
N VAL A 63 -0.80 3.53 -0.58
CA VAL A 63 -0.51 4.98 -0.64
C VAL A 63 -0.71 5.64 0.73
N ILE A 64 -1.79 5.30 1.44
CA ILE A 64 -2.05 5.84 2.79
C ILE A 64 -0.95 5.40 3.77
N LEU A 65 -0.59 4.11 3.76
CA LEU A 65 0.47 3.58 4.62
C LEU A 65 1.83 4.20 4.30
N TRP A 66 2.13 4.44 3.01
CA TRP A 66 3.37 5.11 2.61
C TRP A 66 3.44 6.56 3.11
N GLY A 67 2.33 7.31 2.98
CA GLY A 67 2.24 8.67 3.51
C GLY A 67 2.40 8.73 5.03
N LEU A 68 1.81 7.76 5.74
CA LEU A 68 1.92 7.66 7.19
C LEU A 68 3.34 7.29 7.65
N ASP A 69 4.00 6.35 6.96
CA ASP A 69 5.38 5.97 7.24
C ASP A 69 6.35 7.14 7.02
N ALA A 70 6.14 7.90 5.94
CA ALA A 70 6.89 9.14 5.67
C ALA A 70 6.65 10.21 6.75
N TYR A 71 5.42 10.31 7.27
CA TYR A 71 5.10 11.22 8.37
C TYR A 71 5.88 10.86 9.64
N TYR A 72 5.89 9.59 10.06
CA TYR A 72 6.64 9.17 11.26
C TYR A 72 8.15 9.40 11.10
N LEU A 73 8.71 9.13 9.91
CA LEU A 73 10.12 9.39 9.63
C LEU A 73 10.46 10.89 9.68
N GLN A 74 9.55 11.75 9.23
CA GLN A 74 9.70 13.20 9.37
C GLN A 74 9.67 13.64 10.84
N GLN A 75 8.75 13.10 11.64
CA GLN A 75 8.66 13.41 13.05
C GLN A 75 9.92 12.99 13.81
N GLU A 76 10.45 11.80 13.51
CA GLU A 76 11.72 11.32 14.04
C GLU A 76 12.87 12.31 13.75
N ARG A 77 12.98 12.80 12.50
CA ARG A 77 14.01 13.77 12.11
C ARG A 77 13.87 15.10 12.85
N ASN A 78 12.65 15.58 13.06
CA ASN A 78 12.39 16.79 13.83
C ASN A 78 12.82 16.63 15.29
N PHE A 79 12.53 15.49 15.92
CA PHE A 79 12.97 15.21 17.29
C PHE A 79 14.49 15.02 17.39
N ARG A 80 15.15 14.43 16.39
CA ARG A 80 16.62 14.35 16.34
C ARG A 80 17.27 15.74 16.24
N GLN A 81 16.64 16.69 15.54
CA GLN A 81 17.12 18.08 15.48
C GLN A 81 16.88 18.83 16.79
N LEU A 82 15.71 18.63 17.41
CA LEU A 82 15.45 19.14 18.75
C LEU A 82 16.50 18.61 19.75
N TYR A 83 16.84 17.33 19.68
CA TYR A 83 17.85 16.70 20.52
C TYR A 83 19.23 17.38 20.37
N ALA A 84 19.68 17.59 19.13
CA ALA A 84 20.94 18.29 18.85
C ALA A 84 20.93 19.74 19.35
N TRP A 85 19.81 20.46 19.16
CA TRP A 85 19.65 21.83 19.63
C TRP A 85 19.67 21.93 21.16
N VAL A 86 19.01 21.00 21.87
CA VAL A 86 19.01 20.97 23.34
C VAL A 86 20.42 20.77 23.90
N ILE A 87 21.23 19.89 23.30
CA ILE A 87 22.63 19.70 23.74
C ILE A 87 23.40 21.02 23.69
N GLU A 88 23.29 21.78 22.60
CA GLU A 88 23.98 23.05 22.45
C GLU A 88 23.43 24.14 23.39
N ALA A 89 22.11 24.23 23.52
CA ALA A 89 21.45 25.20 24.40
C ALA A 89 21.85 25.00 25.87
N ARG A 90 21.88 23.74 26.35
CA ARG A 90 22.26 23.42 27.73
C ARG A 90 23.74 23.61 27.99
N LYS A 91 24.61 23.34 27.00
CA LYS A 91 26.05 23.65 27.09
C LYS A 91 26.31 25.15 27.28
N ASN A 92 25.46 26.01 26.72
CA ASN A 92 25.55 27.46 26.87
C ASN A 92 24.89 27.99 28.17
N GLY A 93 24.44 27.10 29.07
CA GLY A 93 23.78 27.47 30.32
C GLY A 93 22.36 28.05 30.14
N ASN A 94 21.77 27.91 28.94
CA ASN A 94 20.40 28.36 28.70
C ASN A 94 19.43 27.37 29.33
N THR A 95 18.55 27.83 30.24
CA THR A 95 17.48 27.04 30.88
C THR A 95 16.09 27.31 30.30
N ASP A 96 15.99 28.18 29.30
CA ASP A 96 14.73 28.48 28.65
C ASP A 96 14.18 27.22 28.00
N ASN A 97 12.85 27.04 28.08
CA ASN A 97 12.15 25.90 27.51
C ASN A 97 12.64 24.54 28.05
N LEU A 98 13.10 24.47 29.30
CA LEU A 98 13.44 23.22 29.96
C LEU A 98 12.26 22.24 29.93
N TYR A 99 12.53 21.00 29.46
CA TYR A 99 11.54 19.95 29.26
C TYR A 99 10.47 20.27 28.20
N ASN A 100 10.70 21.26 27.34
CA ASN A 100 9.77 21.56 26.26
C ASN A 100 10.02 20.61 25.08
N LEU A 101 9.00 19.82 24.75
CA LEU A 101 9.03 18.85 23.65
C LEU A 101 8.56 19.45 22.31
N ASP A 102 8.36 20.77 22.24
CA ASP A 102 7.97 21.45 21.00
C ASP A 102 9.15 21.57 20.03
N TYR A 103 9.17 20.67 19.05
CA TYR A 103 10.17 20.66 17.97
C TYR A 103 9.95 21.76 16.92
N LYS A 104 8.92 22.61 17.02
CA LYS A 104 8.68 23.70 16.04
C LYS A 104 9.88 24.65 15.91
N LYS A 105 10.64 24.86 16.98
CA LYS A 105 11.85 25.68 16.97
C LYS A 105 13.00 25.05 16.19
N ALA A 106 13.02 23.72 16.07
CA ALA A 106 14.02 22.94 15.38
C ALA A 106 13.45 22.29 14.10
N LYS A 107 12.46 22.92 13.47
CA LYS A 107 11.76 22.35 12.30
C LYS A 107 12.63 22.43 11.05
N CYS A 108 12.98 21.29 10.47
CA CYS A 108 13.56 21.22 9.13
C CYS A 108 12.47 21.16 8.07
N SER A 109 12.32 22.24 7.30
CA SER A 109 11.36 22.38 6.21
C SER A 109 11.62 21.42 5.03
N SER A 110 12.88 21.11 4.74
CA SER A 110 13.26 20.25 3.60
C SER A 110 13.31 18.74 3.90
N CYS A 111 12.97 18.34 5.13
CA CYS A 111 13.16 16.96 5.56
C CYS A 111 12.08 15.99 5.03
N ILE A 112 10.93 16.51 4.56
CA ILE A 112 9.77 15.67 4.26
C ILE A 112 9.90 14.99 2.91
N LEU A 113 10.35 15.72 1.90
CA LEU A 113 10.63 15.16 0.58
C LEU A 113 11.79 14.18 0.65
N LYS A 114 12.84 14.51 1.41
CA LYS A 114 13.96 13.57 1.68
C LYS A 114 13.54 12.35 2.50
N ALA A 115 12.44 12.42 3.24
CA ALA A 115 11.91 11.27 3.99
C ALA A 115 11.15 10.36 3.04
N PHE A 116 10.32 10.97 2.19
CA PHE A 116 9.53 10.29 1.17
C PHE A 116 10.39 9.49 0.18
N PHE A 117 11.53 10.04 -0.24
CA PHE A 117 12.46 9.39 -1.20
C PHE A 117 13.57 8.57 -0.54
N ALA A 118 13.40 8.13 0.72
CA ALA A 118 14.37 7.23 1.34
C ALA A 118 14.45 5.90 0.53
N PRO A 119 15.66 5.42 0.15
CA PRO A 119 15.81 4.29 -0.78
C PRO A 119 15.07 3.02 -0.36
N ILE A 120 15.13 2.70 0.94
CA ILE A 120 14.47 1.51 1.50
C ILE A 120 12.93 1.63 1.48
N MET A 121 12.40 2.84 1.67
CA MET A 121 10.96 3.09 1.59
C MET A 121 10.47 3.02 0.15
N LEU A 122 11.26 3.55 -0.78
CA LEU A 122 10.93 3.48 -2.20
C LEU A 122 10.81 2.02 -2.64
N LEU A 123 11.76 1.16 -2.27
CA LEU A 123 11.68 -0.26 -2.59
C LEU A 123 10.44 -0.93 -1.98
N LEU A 124 10.15 -0.67 -0.70
CA LEU A 124 9.05 -1.33 0.01
C LEU A 124 7.66 -0.94 -0.50
N TYR A 125 7.46 0.30 -0.96
CA TYR A 125 6.14 0.79 -1.37
C TYR A 125 5.98 0.87 -2.90
N VAL A 126 7.01 1.27 -3.64
CA VAL A 126 6.92 1.40 -5.11
C VAL A 126 6.85 0.05 -5.78
N VAL A 127 7.61 -0.96 -5.34
CA VAL A 127 7.57 -2.29 -5.97
C VAL A 127 6.16 -2.92 -5.86
N PRO A 128 5.52 -3.00 -4.68
CA PRO A 128 4.13 -3.47 -4.58
C PRO A 128 3.13 -2.63 -5.37
N LEU A 129 3.27 -1.29 -5.35
CA LEU A 129 2.39 -0.41 -6.14
C LEU A 129 2.54 -0.66 -7.64
N CYS A 130 3.76 -0.80 -8.16
CA CYS A 130 4.00 -1.12 -9.56
C CYS A 130 3.35 -2.46 -9.94
N VAL A 131 3.50 -3.50 -9.12
CA VAL A 131 2.86 -4.79 -9.36
C VAL A 131 1.34 -4.65 -9.42
N VAL A 132 0.73 -3.95 -8.46
CA VAL A 132 -0.72 -3.73 -8.43
C VAL A 132 -1.20 -2.91 -9.64
N ILE A 133 -0.47 -1.87 -10.04
CA ILE A 133 -0.80 -1.03 -11.20
C ILE A 133 -0.68 -1.84 -12.50
N SER A 134 0.38 -2.61 -12.68
CA SER A 134 0.56 -3.48 -13.86
C SER A 134 -0.56 -4.51 -13.97
N LEU A 135 -0.95 -5.15 -12.86
CA LEU A 135 -2.09 -6.06 -12.83
C LEU A 135 -3.40 -5.35 -13.18
N PHE A 136 -3.60 -4.13 -12.68
CA PHE A 136 -4.82 -3.35 -12.97
C PHE A 136 -4.95 -3.02 -14.46
N LEU A 137 -3.86 -2.57 -15.10
CA LEU A 137 -3.85 -2.25 -16.53
C LEU A 137 -4.13 -3.50 -17.40
N TYR A 138 -3.46 -4.62 -17.11
CA TYR A 138 -3.70 -5.88 -17.82
C TYR A 138 -5.16 -6.35 -17.73
N ASN A 139 -5.77 -6.23 -16.55
CA ASN A 139 -7.18 -6.58 -16.36
C ASN A 139 -8.14 -5.60 -17.07
N CYS A 140 -7.78 -4.32 -17.17
CA CYS A 140 -8.54 -3.32 -17.93
C CYS A 140 -8.53 -3.62 -19.44
N ASP A 141 -7.37 -3.93 -20.00
CA ASP A 141 -7.23 -4.28 -21.43
C ASP A 141 -8.08 -5.51 -21.77
N ILE A 142 -8.00 -6.55 -20.94
CA ILE A 142 -8.83 -7.75 -21.09
C ILE A 142 -10.33 -7.39 -21.08
N LYS A 143 -10.77 -6.56 -20.12
CA LYS A 143 -12.19 -6.18 -20.00
C LYS A 143 -12.67 -5.37 -21.20
N ILE A 144 -11.82 -4.53 -21.78
CA ILE A 144 -12.11 -3.78 -23.02
C ILE A 144 -12.30 -4.76 -24.18
N THR A 145 -11.40 -5.75 -24.33
CA THR A 145 -11.50 -6.79 -25.37
C THR A 145 -12.78 -7.62 -25.23
N TYR A 146 -13.11 -8.09 -24.02
CA TYR A 146 -14.36 -8.84 -23.78
C TYR A 146 -15.61 -8.00 -24.05
N LYS A 147 -15.63 -6.72 -23.67
CA LYS A 147 -16.77 -5.83 -23.94
C LYS A 147 -16.92 -5.54 -25.44
N GLY A 148 -15.81 -5.51 -26.17
CA GLY A 148 -15.75 -5.35 -27.62
C GLY A 148 -16.39 -6.54 -28.34
N GLU A 149 -15.95 -7.76 -28.05
CA GLU A 149 -16.55 -8.96 -28.63
C GLU A 149 -18.03 -9.08 -28.25
N ASN A 150 -18.42 -8.78 -27.00
CA ASN A 150 -19.82 -8.86 -26.52
C ASN A 150 -20.82 -7.93 -27.18
N LYS A 151 -20.35 -6.83 -27.73
CA LYS A 151 -21.18 -6.01 -28.61
C LYS A 151 -21.39 -6.64 -29.98
N VAL A 152 -20.35 -7.27 -30.56
CA VAL A 152 -20.39 -7.80 -31.92
C VAL A 152 -21.40 -8.94 -32.05
N TYR A 153 -21.40 -9.91 -31.13
CA TYR A 153 -22.37 -11.02 -31.18
C TYR A 153 -23.81 -10.61 -30.84
N LYS A 154 -24.03 -9.46 -30.21
CA LYS A 154 -25.37 -8.89 -29.99
C LYS A 154 -25.88 -8.03 -31.15
N THR A 155 -24.99 -7.57 -32.04
CA THR A 155 -25.37 -6.74 -33.20
C THR A 155 -25.54 -7.51 -34.51
N THR A 156 -25.15 -8.79 -34.57
CA THR A 156 -25.52 -9.65 -35.71
C THR A 156 -27.03 -9.88 -35.67
N PRO A 157 -27.81 -9.41 -36.65
CA PRO A 157 -29.23 -9.68 -36.71
C PRO A 157 -29.43 -11.19 -36.76
N ALA A 158 -30.38 -11.73 -36.00
CA ALA A 158 -30.80 -13.14 -36.01
C ALA A 158 -31.43 -13.59 -37.35
N ALA A 159 -31.09 -12.95 -38.47
CA ALA A 159 -31.79 -12.99 -39.75
C ALA A 159 -31.01 -13.70 -40.87
N SER A 160 -30.08 -14.60 -40.55
CA SER A 160 -29.32 -15.35 -41.58
C SER A 160 -29.31 -16.86 -41.37
N ILE A 161 -30.07 -17.38 -40.40
CA ILE A 161 -30.27 -18.83 -40.23
C ILE A 161 -31.74 -19.14 -40.47
N GLU A 162 -32.24 -18.88 -41.67
CA GLU A 162 -33.28 -19.76 -42.23
C GLU A 162 -33.28 -19.68 -43.76
N LYS A 163 -33.29 -20.89 -44.36
CA LYS A 163 -33.67 -21.25 -45.73
C LYS A 163 -32.56 -21.19 -46.79
N ASP A 164 -31.87 -22.33 -46.96
CA ASP A 164 -31.77 -23.00 -48.25
C ASP A 164 -31.59 -24.53 -48.07
N ASN A 165 -32.27 -25.28 -48.93
CA ASN A 165 -32.77 -26.65 -48.79
C ASN A 165 -31.72 -27.78 -48.93
N VAL A 166 -32.00 -28.97 -48.37
CA VAL A 166 -32.28 -30.25 -49.10
C VAL A 166 -32.82 -31.33 -48.12
N SER A 167 -34.10 -31.64 -48.30
CA SER A 167 -34.95 -32.84 -48.12
C SER A 167 -34.58 -34.10 -47.28
N PRO A 168 -35.62 -34.89 -46.88
CA PRO A 168 -35.63 -35.79 -45.75
C PRO A 168 -35.34 -37.24 -46.13
N ASN A 169 -34.41 -37.91 -45.45
CA ASN A 169 -34.45 -39.37 -45.33
C ASN A 169 -33.48 -39.85 -44.24
N TYR A 170 -33.99 -40.35 -43.12
CA TYR A 170 -33.69 -41.70 -42.62
C TYR A 170 -34.38 -41.94 -41.25
N LYS A 171 -34.92 -43.15 -41.10
CA LYS A 171 -35.87 -43.62 -40.09
C LYS A 171 -35.13 -44.18 -38.83
N PRO A 172 -35.74 -44.14 -37.64
CA PRO A 172 -35.14 -44.68 -36.41
C PRO A 172 -35.39 -46.19 -36.26
N SER A 173 -34.40 -46.94 -35.75
CA SER A 173 -34.62 -48.24 -35.11
C SER A 173 -33.36 -48.84 -34.44
N HIS A 174 -33.47 -48.96 -33.12
CA HIS A 174 -33.17 -50.15 -32.31
C HIS A 174 -31.73 -50.56 -31.93
N LEU A 175 -31.52 -50.45 -30.61
CA LEU A 175 -31.16 -51.52 -29.66
C LEU A 175 -29.68 -51.83 -29.35
N ALA A 176 -29.46 -51.78 -28.03
CA ALA A 176 -28.53 -52.54 -27.19
C ALA A 176 -27.08 -52.02 -27.13
N LYS A 177 -26.48 -51.82 -25.95
CA LYS A 177 -26.57 -52.67 -24.75
C LYS A 177 -26.39 -51.90 -23.44
N ASP A 178 -27.04 -52.46 -22.43
CA ASP A 178 -26.87 -52.27 -21.00
C ASP A 178 -25.40 -52.25 -20.53
N SER A 179 -25.13 -51.50 -19.47
CA SER A 179 -24.66 -52.08 -18.21
C SER A 179 -24.57 -51.01 -17.12
N ALA A 180 -25.48 -51.12 -16.16
CA ALA A 180 -25.33 -50.56 -14.83
C ALA A 180 -24.13 -51.19 -14.12
N THR A 181 -23.37 -50.44 -13.32
CA THR A 181 -23.06 -50.83 -11.93
C THR A 181 -22.35 -49.73 -11.14
N LYS A 182 -22.94 -49.45 -9.96
CA LYS A 182 -22.39 -48.92 -8.70
C LYS A 182 -21.88 -47.49 -8.63
#